data_AF-A0A958SU12-F1
#
_entry.id   AF-A0A958SU12-F1
#
_cell.length_a   1.000
_cell.length_b   1.000
_cell.length_c   1.000
_cell.angle_alpha   90.00
_cell.angle_beta   90.00
_cell.angle_gamma   90.00
#
_symmetry.space_group_name_H-M   'P 1'
#
loop_
_entity.id
_entity.type
_entity.pdbx_description
1 polymer ?
#
loop_
_entity_poly.entity_id
_entity_poly.type
_entity_poly.pdbx_seq_one_letter_code
_entity_poly.pdbx_strand_id
1 'polypeptide(L)' 'AEVGLSLKKLKEGFRQVYGNSVYGFLFDYKMEVSRKMLESQRFNVNEVGLKIGYSTASHFIAAFKKKFGVTPKKYLQSL' A
#
# COMPACT_ATOMS: atom_id res chain seq x y z
N ALA A 1 6.18 -22.20 -7.76
CA ALA A 1 6.78 -20.88 -7.99
C ALA A 1 6.31 -20.39 -9.35
N GLU A 2 5.26 -19.58 -9.38
CA GLU A 2 4.55 -19.16 -10.59
C GLU A 2 5.15 -17.86 -11.15
N VAL A 3 6.18 -17.98 -11.98
CA VAL A 3 6.39 -17.38 -13.32
C VAL A 3 7.74 -17.96 -13.78
N GLY A 4 7.85 -18.50 -15.00
CA GLY A 4 9.10 -19.11 -15.51
C GLY A 4 10.25 -18.13 -15.78
N LEU A 5 10.31 -17.00 -15.07
CA LEU A 5 11.27 -15.92 -15.23
C LEU A 5 12.17 -15.83 -13.99
N SER A 6 13.45 -15.52 -14.22
CA SER A 6 14.34 -15.17 -13.11
C SER A 6 13.93 -13.85 -12.48
N LEU A 7 14.16 -13.70 -11.17
CA LEU A 7 13.83 -12.49 -10.42
C LEU A 7 14.43 -11.21 -11.04
N LYS A 8 15.62 -11.32 -11.64
CA LYS A 8 16.28 -10.23 -12.35
C LYS A 8 15.48 -9.78 -13.58
N LYS A 9 15.13 -10.70 -14.47
CA LYS A 9 14.32 -10.41 -15.67
C LYS A 9 12.95 -9.86 -15.31
N LEU A 10 12.32 -10.39 -14.26
CA LEU A 10 11.05 -9.87 -13.75
C LEU A 10 11.17 -8.42 -13.30
N LYS A 11 12.19 -8.09 -12.48
CA LYS A 11 12.42 -6.72 -12.01
C LYS A 11 12.72 -5.74 -13.15
N GLU A 12 13.55 -6.15 -14.10
CA GLU A 12 13.91 -5.34 -15.27
C GLU A 12 12.69 -5.09 -16.17
N GLY A 13 11.98 -6.14 -16.56
CA GLY A 13 10.77 -6.02 -17.39
C GLY A 13 9.67 -5.22 -16.70
N PHE A 14 9.46 -5.41 -15.39
CA PHE A 14 8.46 -4.66 -14.64
C PHE A 14 8.77 -3.15 -14.63
N ARG A 15 10.03 -2.78 -14.41
CA ARG A 15 10.44 -1.38 -14.43
C ARG A 15 10.31 -0.77 -15.83
N GLN A 16 10.58 -1.54 -16.88
CA GLN A 16 10.40 -1.07 -18.26
C GLN A 16 8.92 -0.80 -18.60
N VAL A 17 8.00 -1.63 -18.11
CA VAL A 17 6.56 -1.48 -18.39
C VAL A 17 5.91 -0.41 -17.49
N TYR A 18 6.21 -0.40 -16.20
CA TYR A 18 5.50 0.40 -15.20
C TYR A 18 6.28 1.63 -14.71
N GLY A 19 7.54 1.82 -15.14
CA GLY A 19 8.40 2.93 -14.71
C GLY A 19 8.84 2.88 -13.24
N ASN A 20 8.35 1.93 -12.45
CA ASN A 20 8.61 1.80 -11.02
C ASN A 20 9.10 0.38 -10.68
N SER A 21 9.68 0.23 -9.49
CA SER A 21 9.98 -1.10 -8.94
C SER A 21 8.69 -1.85 -8.60
N VAL A 22 8.74 -3.19 -8.64
CA VAL A 22 7.65 -4.07 -8.18
C VAL A 22 7.18 -3.68 -6.77
N TYR A 23 8.13 -3.36 -5.88
CA TYR A 23 7.82 -2.91 -4.53
C TYR A 23 7.07 -1.57 -4.51
N GLY A 24 7.52 -0.59 -5.30
CA GLY A 24 6.87 0.73 -5.38
C GLY A 24 5.44 0.63 -5.89
N PHE A 25 5.22 -0.17 -6.93
CA PHE A 25 3.88 -0.43 -7.45
C PHE A 25 2.99 -1.13 -6.42
N LEU A 26 3.49 -2.18 -5.76
CA LEU A 26 2.75 -2.89 -4.72
C LEU A 26 2.43 -1.98 -3.54
N PHE A 27 3.37 -1.12 -3.15
CA PHE A 27 3.16 -0.11 -2.11
C PHE A 27 2.02 0.83 -2.49
N ASP A 28 2.08 1.41 -3.69
CA ASP A 28 1.05 2.35 -4.17
C ASP A 28 -0.32 1.69 -4.22
N TYR A 29 -0.40 0.46 -4.75
CA TYR A 29 -1.62 -0.33 -4.79
C TYR A 29 -2.18 -0.59 -3.37
N LYS A 30 -1.34 -1.05 -2.45
CA LYS A 30 -1.75 -1.31 -1.06
C LYS A 30 -2.25 -0.04 -0.36
N MET A 31 -1.60 1.09 -0.58
CA MET A 31 -2.02 2.37 -0.01
C MET A 31 -3.40 2.79 -0.55
N GLU A 32 -3.63 2.63 -1.85
CA GLU A 32 -4.93 2.94 -2.46
C GLU A 32 -6.05 2.02 -1.97
N VAL A 33 -5.77 0.72 -1.84
CA VAL A 33 -6.71 -0.24 -1.21
C VAL A 33 -7.03 0.18 0.23
N SER A 34 -6.01 0.56 1.01
CA SER A 34 -6.20 0.99 2.41
C SER A 34 -7.08 2.23 2.52
N ARG A 35 -6.95 3.18 1.59
CA ARG A 35 -7.77 4.39 1.52
C ARG A 35 -9.25 4.04 1.30
N LYS A 36 -9.55 3.19 0.31
CA LYS A 36 -10.92 2.71 0.03
C LYS A 36 -11.53 1.95 1.20
N MET A 37 -10.73 1.16 1.91
CA MET A 37 -11.20 0.44 3.10
C MET A 37 -11.56 1.39 4.24
N LEU A 38 -10.76 2.44 4.46
CA LEU A 38 -11.05 3.48 5.44
C LEU A 38 -12.32 4.26 5.07
N GLU A 39 -12.47 4.65 3.80
CA GLU A 39 -13.65 5.34 3.28
C GLU A 39 -14.95 4.54 3.43
N SER A 40 -14.87 3.20 3.39
CA SER A 40 -16.03 2.35 3.60
C SER A 40 -16.61 2.42 5.02
N GLN A 41 -15.87 2.99 5.98
CA GLN A 41 -16.20 3.04 7.42
C GLN A 41 -16.48 1.68 8.07
N ARG A 42 -16.19 0.56 7.39
CA ARG A 42 -16.37 -0.80 7.92
C ARG A 42 -15.19 -1.29 8.74
N PHE A 43 -14.06 -0.61 8.66
CA PHE A 43 -12.81 -1.01 9.31
C PHE A 43 -12.16 0.19 9.97
N ASN A 44 -11.58 -0.02 11.16
CA ASN A 44 -10.75 0.97 11.81
C ASN A 44 -9.30 0.94 11.29
N VAL A 45 -8.52 1.95 11.67
CA VAL A 45 -7.12 2.13 11.21
C VAL A 45 -6.23 0.91 11.49
N ASN A 46 -6.42 0.25 12.63
CA ASN A 46 -5.60 -0.91 13.00
C ASN A 46 -5.95 -2.12 12.14
N GLU A 47 -7.25 -2.37 11.93
CA GLU A 47 -7.75 -3.48 11.09
C GLU A 47 -7.31 -3.32 9.63
N VAL A 48 -7.36 -2.10 9.09
CA VAL A 48 -6.87 -1.81 7.73
C VAL A 48 -5.37 -2.11 7.63
N GLY A 49 -4.57 -1.64 8.59
CA GLY A 49 -3.13 -1.89 8.62
C GLY A 49 -2.79 -3.39 8.59
N LEU A 50 -3.48 -4.19 9.42
CA LEU A 50 -3.32 -5.65 9.44
C LEU A 50 -3.71 -6.29 8.11
N LYS A 51 -4.87 -5.91 7.53
CA LYS A 51 -5.39 -6.49 6.28
C LYS A 51 -4.49 -6.23 5.07
N ILE A 52 -3.80 -5.08 5.02
CA ILE A 52 -2.86 -4.79 3.92
C ILE A 52 -1.42 -5.27 4.22
N GLY A 53 -1.22 -5.97 5.34
CA GLY A 53 0.01 -6.69 5.67
C GLY A 53 1.04 -5.90 6.48
N TYR A 54 0.63 -4.92 7.29
CA TYR A 54 1.50 -4.32 8.31
C TYR A 54 1.30 -5.01 9.66
N SER A 55 2.40 -5.34 10.33
CA SER A 55 2.39 -5.98 11.66
C SER A 55 1.95 -5.02 12.78
N THR A 56 2.09 -3.70 12.58
CA THR A 56 1.69 -2.69 13.55
C THR A 56 0.99 -1.52 12.87
N ALA A 57 0.03 -0.93 13.58
CA ALA A 57 -0.68 0.26 13.12
C ALA A 57 0.25 1.45 12.92
N SER A 58 1.28 1.61 13.76
CA SER A 58 2.24 2.71 13.65
C SER A 58 3.00 2.68 12.33
N HIS A 59 3.43 1.51 11.86
CA HIS A 59 4.10 1.38 10.56
C HIS A 59 3.15 1.69 9.40
N PHE A 60 1.91 1.22 9.49
CA PHE A 60 0.88 1.56 8.51
C PHE A 60 0.63 3.08 8.46
N ILE A 61 0.43 3.72 9.62
CA ILE A 61 0.15 5.16 9.71
C ILE A 61 1.31 5.98 9.11
N ALA A 62 2.56 5.59 9.37
CA ALA A 62 3.73 6.25 8.80
C ALA A 62 3.77 6.09 7.27
N ALA A 63 3.51 4.88 6.76
CA ALA A 63 3.44 4.60 5.32
C ALA A 63 2.29 5.37 4.63
N PHE A 64 1.11 5.38 5.23
CA PHE A 64 -0.06 6.10 4.72
C PHE A 64 0.21 7.61 4.66
N LYS A 65 0.78 8.18 5.73
CA LYS A 65 1.19 9.59 5.76
C LYS A 65 2.25 9.89 4.70
N LYS A 66 3.19 8.99 4.46
CA LYS A 66 4.19 9.15 3.39
C LYS A 66 3.54 9.22 2.00
N LYS A 67 2.49 8.42 1.75
CA LYS A 67 1.80 8.38 0.45
C LYS A 67 0.82 9.55 0.25
N PHE A 68 0.03 9.88 1.26
CA PHE A 68 -1.10 10.81 1.15
C PHE A 68 -0.89 12.15 1.88
N GLY A 69 0.26 12.35 2.53
CA GLY A 69 0.61 13.58 3.26
C GLY A 69 -0.05 13.73 4.64
N VAL A 70 -1.10 12.96 4.93
CA VAL A 70 -1.89 13.03 6.17
C VAL A 70 -2.01 11.67 6.86
N THR A 71 -2.26 11.64 8.16
CA THR A 71 -2.51 10.38 8.87
C THR A 71 -3.89 9.82 8.53
N PRO A 72 -4.11 8.49 8.62
CA PRO A 72 -5.43 7.89 8.38
C PRO A 72 -6.55 8.55 9.19
N LYS A 73 -6.30 8.86 10.47
CA LYS A 73 -7.27 9.54 11.34
C LYS A 73 -7.61 10.94 10.83
N LYS A 74 -6.62 11.74 10.44
CA LYS A 74 -6.87 13.08 9.89
C LYS A 74 -7.60 13.02 8.56
N TYR A 75 -7.24 12.05 7.71
CA TYR A 75 -7.92 11.81 6.44
C TYR A 75 -9.41 11.50 6.62
N LEU A 76 -9.75 10.62 7.57
CA LEU A 76 -11.14 10.30 7.92
C LEU A 76 -11.93 11.49 8.49
N GLN A 77 -11.26 12.42 9.17
CA GLN A 77 -11.90 13.64 9.68
C GLN A 77 -12.16 14.70 8.59
N SER A 78 -11.47 14.60 7.46
CA SER A 78 -11.63 15.50 6.31
C SER A 78 -12.50 14.93 5.18
N LEU A 79 -13.02 13.72 5.37
CA LEU A 79 -14.01 13.07 4.51
C LEU A 79 -15.41 13.60 4.84
#